data_AF-A0A9X2GQC3-F1
#
_entry.id   AF-A0A9X2GQC3-F1
#
_cell.length_a   1.000
_cell.length_b   1.000
_cell.length_c   1.000
_cell.angle_alpha   90.00
_cell.angle_beta   90.00
_cell.angle_gamma   90.00
#
_symmetry.space_group_name_H-M   'P 1'
#
loop_
_entity.id
_entity.type
_entity.pdbx_description
1 polymer ?
#
loop_
_entity_poly.entity_id
_entity_poly.type
_entity_poly.pdbx_seq_one_letter_code
_entity_poly.pdbx_strand_id
1 'polypeptide(L)'
;MSQQNRPVRGDHPYEQKITSTDEHEERAGRSLITTDHDVIRQWAAERQARPAKVPGTEHDGRAGVLRFDFPGYGGGDLEEISWDDWFRTFDERGLNFIYQEHRKDGNQSNFFRLENPDREDA
;
A
#
# COMPACT_ATOMS: atom_id res chain seq x y z
N MET A 1 3.66 5.55 21.47
CA MET A 1 2.88 5.70 20.23
C MET A 1 2.50 4.30 19.80
N SER A 2 1.22 3.96 19.89
CA SER A 2 0.75 2.60 19.61
C SER A 2 0.93 2.33 18.11
N GLN A 3 1.81 1.40 17.76
CA GLN A 3 1.90 0.85 16.41
C GLN A 3 0.56 0.18 16.13
N GLN A 4 -0.28 0.80 15.31
CA GLN A 4 -1.59 0.27 14.93
C GLN A 4 -1.41 -0.79 13.84
N ASN A 5 -0.71 -1.88 14.17
CA ASN A 5 -0.48 -2.96 13.22
C ASN A 5 -1.58 -4.01 13.39
N ARG A 6 -2.62 -3.93 12.56
CA ARG A 6 -3.64 -4.99 12.48
C ARG A 6 -3.07 -6.18 11.71
N PRO A 7 -3.54 -7.42 11.93
CA PRO A 7 -3.09 -8.55 11.12
C PRO A 7 -3.58 -8.42 9.67
N VAL A 8 -2.75 -8.88 8.72
CA VAL A 8 -3.16 -9.22 7.35
C VAL A 8 -4.32 -10.22 7.41
N ARG A 9 -5.37 -9.98 6.62
CA ARG A 9 -6.59 -10.79 6.55
C ARG A 9 -6.71 -11.50 5.20
N GLY A 10 -7.50 -12.57 5.13
CA GLY A 10 -7.65 -13.40 3.92
C GLY A 10 -6.54 -14.44 3.75
N ASP A 11 -6.68 -15.31 2.76
CA ASP A 11 -5.69 -16.33 2.40
C ASP A 11 -4.69 -15.76 1.39
N HIS A 12 -3.39 -15.79 1.73
CA HIS A 12 -2.29 -15.24 0.94
C HIS A 12 -1.15 -16.26 0.83
N PRO A 13 -1.32 -17.35 0.05
CA PRO A 13 -0.34 -18.42 -0.01
C PRO A 13 0.87 -18.06 -0.88
N TYR A 14 0.77 -17.00 -1.69
CA TYR A 14 1.80 -16.60 -2.64
C TYR A 14 2.58 -15.37 -2.19
N GLU A 15 2.02 -14.52 -1.36
CA GLU A 15 2.66 -13.30 -0.84
C GLU A 15 3.46 -13.61 0.42
N GLN A 16 4.69 -13.08 0.51
CA GLN A 16 5.45 -13.12 1.76
C GLN A 16 4.93 -12.03 2.69
N LYS A 17 4.50 -12.42 3.89
CA LYS A 17 4.05 -11.46 4.90
C LYS A 17 5.24 -10.70 5.50
N ILE A 18 5.15 -9.37 5.50
CA ILE A 18 6.12 -8.46 6.10
C ILE A 18 5.45 -7.73 7.26
N THR A 19 6.09 -7.72 8.42
CA THR A 19 5.52 -7.15 9.65
C THR A 19 6.41 -6.06 10.27
N SER A 20 7.64 -5.91 9.80
CA SER A 20 8.60 -4.92 10.28
C SER A 20 9.44 -4.38 9.12
N THR A 21 10.00 -3.18 9.29
CA THR A 21 10.84 -2.51 8.28
C THR A 21 12.22 -3.14 8.05
N ASP A 22 12.64 -4.08 8.90
CA ASP A 22 13.87 -4.87 8.78
C ASP A 22 13.68 -6.14 7.93
N GLU A 23 12.43 -6.52 7.68
CA GLU A 23 12.10 -7.68 6.86
C GLU A 23 12.01 -7.26 5.39
N HIS A 24 12.70 -8.00 4.52
CA HIS A 24 12.75 -7.75 3.09
C HIS A 24 12.35 -9.00 2.29
N GLU A 25 12.16 -8.82 0.99
CA GLU A 25 11.90 -9.91 0.06
C GLU A 25 12.97 -11.01 0.11
N GLU A 26 12.55 -12.28 0.16
CA GLU A 26 13.45 -13.43 0.07
C GLU A 26 14.26 -13.46 -1.23
N ARG A 27 13.71 -12.85 -2.29
CA ARG A 27 14.35 -12.68 -3.60
C ARG A 27 13.68 -11.55 -4.38
N ALA A 28 14.42 -10.95 -5.32
CA ALA A 28 13.89 -9.96 -6.22
C ALA A 28 12.66 -10.45 -7.02
N GLY A 29 11.63 -9.62 -7.13
CA GLY A 29 10.37 -9.95 -7.79
C GLY A 29 9.41 -10.80 -6.95
N ARG A 30 9.66 -10.92 -5.64
CA ARG A 30 8.72 -11.55 -4.69
C ARG A 30 7.60 -10.57 -4.37
N SER A 31 6.36 -11.02 -4.48
CA SER A 31 5.21 -10.27 -3.96
C SER A 31 5.21 -10.34 -2.43
N LEU A 32 5.09 -9.19 -1.80
CA LEU A 32 5.03 -9.00 -0.36
C LEU A 32 3.64 -8.50 0.04
N ILE A 33 3.24 -8.78 1.27
CA ILE A 33 1.98 -8.29 1.84
C ILE A 33 2.19 -7.76 3.25
N THR A 34 1.62 -6.59 3.53
CA THR A 34 1.67 -5.99 4.85
C THR A 34 0.42 -5.18 5.16
N THR A 35 0.23 -4.92 6.44
CA THR A 35 -0.71 -3.95 7.02
C THR A 35 0.02 -2.96 7.92
N ASP A 36 1.36 -3.07 7.99
CA ASP A 36 2.20 -2.24 8.85
C ASP A 36 2.44 -0.88 8.22
N HIS A 37 2.08 0.17 8.95
CA HIS A 37 2.13 1.54 8.45
C HIS A 37 3.56 2.02 8.24
N ASP A 38 4.51 1.59 9.08
CA ASP A 38 5.90 2.01 8.98
C ASP A 38 6.59 1.33 7.78
N VAL A 39 6.27 0.07 7.50
CA VAL A 39 6.69 -0.63 6.26
C VAL A 39 6.18 0.12 5.03
N ILE A 40 4.89 0.49 5.00
CA ILE A 40 4.29 1.21 3.86
C ILE A 40 4.93 2.60 3.68
N ARG A 41 5.17 3.33 4.77
CA ARG A 41 5.84 4.64 4.74
C ARG A 41 7.25 4.54 4.20
N GLN A 42 8.03 3.57 4.68
CA GLN A 42 9.40 3.37 4.22
C GLN A 42 9.42 3.01 2.74
N TRP A 43 8.60 2.06 2.32
CA TRP A 43 8.49 1.66 0.91
C TRP A 43 8.15 2.86 0.01
N ALA A 44 7.20 3.71 0.40
CA ALA A 44 6.85 4.91 -0.35
C ALA A 44 8.02 5.93 -0.36
N ALA A 45 8.67 6.16 0.78
CA ALA A 45 9.75 7.14 0.92
C ALA A 45 10.97 6.81 0.04
N GLU A 46 11.37 5.55 -0.04
CA GLU A 46 12.46 5.09 -0.94
C GLU A 46 12.16 5.37 -2.43
N ARG A 47 10.88 5.43 -2.76
CA ARG A 47 10.37 5.74 -4.10
C ARG A 47 10.02 7.21 -4.28
N GLN A 48 10.25 8.02 -3.25
CA GLN A 48 9.81 9.42 -3.16
C GLN A 48 8.31 9.59 -3.43
N ALA A 49 7.53 8.52 -3.18
CA ALA A 49 6.12 8.47 -3.44
C ALA A 49 5.34 9.18 -2.32
N ARG A 50 4.29 9.90 -2.69
CA ARG A 50 3.45 10.64 -1.76
C ARG A 50 2.06 10.03 -1.65
N PRO A 51 1.48 9.91 -0.44
CA PRO A 51 0.13 9.39 -0.27
C PRO A 51 -0.87 10.27 -1.04
N ALA A 52 -1.71 9.63 -1.85
CA ALA A 52 -2.65 10.33 -2.71
C ALA A 52 -3.98 9.56 -2.84
N LYS A 53 -4.97 10.20 -3.42
CA LYS A 53 -6.25 9.58 -3.82
C LYS A 53 -6.64 9.98 -5.23
N VAL A 54 -7.51 9.19 -5.85
CA VAL A 54 -8.18 9.57 -7.10
C VAL A 54 -9.37 10.49 -6.77
N PRO A 55 -9.42 11.73 -7.27
CA PRO A 55 -10.52 12.65 -7.03
C PRO A 55 -11.83 12.10 -7.61
N GLY A 56 -12.95 12.41 -6.96
CA GLY A 56 -14.27 12.01 -7.44
C GLY A 56 -14.59 10.52 -7.28
N THR A 57 -13.67 9.72 -6.71
CA THR A 57 -13.96 8.34 -6.28
C THR A 57 -14.41 8.26 -4.83
N GLU A 58 -14.52 9.42 -4.16
CA GLU A 58 -14.95 9.54 -2.78
C GLU A 58 -16.38 9.03 -2.61
N HIS A 59 -16.60 8.29 -1.54
CA HIS A 59 -17.91 7.79 -1.17
C HIS A 59 -18.08 7.98 0.32
N ASP A 60 -19.24 8.49 0.74
CA ASP A 60 -19.61 8.58 2.15
C ASP A 60 -18.58 9.38 3.00
N GLY A 61 -18.07 10.50 2.45
CA GLY A 61 -17.13 11.39 3.13
C GLY A 61 -15.69 10.86 3.26
N ARG A 62 -15.33 9.78 2.55
CA ARG A 62 -14.04 9.09 2.66
C ARG A 62 -13.26 9.12 1.36
N ALA A 63 -11.93 8.98 1.45
CA ALA A 63 -11.08 8.83 0.28
C ALA A 63 -11.48 7.57 -0.51
N GLY A 64 -11.68 7.72 -1.81
CA GLY A 64 -12.14 6.65 -2.68
C GLY A 64 -11.07 5.62 -2.98
N VAL A 65 -10.38 5.79 -4.12
CA VAL A 65 -9.26 4.94 -4.51
C VAL A 65 -7.97 5.55 -3.97
N LEU A 66 -7.38 4.90 -2.96
CA LEU A 66 -6.07 5.24 -2.42
C LEU A 66 -4.97 4.90 -3.44
N ARG A 67 -4.02 5.82 -3.60
CA ARG A 67 -2.89 5.72 -4.50
C ARG A 67 -1.62 6.28 -3.87
N PHE A 68 -0.53 6.18 -4.60
CA PHE A 68 0.70 6.94 -4.36
C PHE A 68 1.02 7.74 -5.62
N ASP A 69 1.34 9.01 -5.44
CA ASP A 69 1.90 9.86 -6.48
C ASP A 69 3.41 9.62 -6.55
N PHE A 70 3.93 9.24 -7.71
CA PHE A 70 5.35 8.95 -7.90
C PHE A 70 5.99 10.04 -8.77
N PRO A 71 7.11 10.64 -8.34
CA PRO A 71 7.75 11.69 -9.10
C PRO A 71 8.19 11.18 -10.48
N GLY A 72 7.91 11.97 -11.52
CA GLY A 72 8.24 11.63 -12.92
C GLY A 72 7.33 10.59 -13.57
N TYR A 73 6.44 9.94 -12.81
CA TYR A 73 5.37 9.09 -13.33
C TYR A 73 4.05 9.86 -13.28
N GLY A 74 4.00 10.99 -13.98
CA GLY A 74 2.81 11.83 -14.10
C GLY A 74 1.80 11.18 -15.04
N GLY A 75 0.70 10.66 -14.47
CA GLY A 75 -0.33 9.96 -15.25
C GLY A 75 -1.76 10.13 -14.75
N GLY A 76 -2.00 10.87 -13.68
CA GLY A 76 -3.36 11.15 -13.23
C GLY A 76 -3.45 12.40 -12.39
N ASP A 77 -4.60 13.06 -12.45
CA ASP A 77 -5.06 14.05 -11.47
C ASP A 77 -5.17 13.36 -10.11
N LEU A 78 -4.05 13.09 -9.43
CA LEU A 78 -4.03 12.56 -8.08
C LEU A 78 -4.08 13.73 -7.10
N GLU A 79 -4.93 13.63 -6.09
CA GLU A 79 -4.97 14.57 -4.98
C GLU A 79 -4.07 14.05 -3.86
N GLU A 80 -3.00 14.77 -3.56
CA GLU A 80 -2.13 14.49 -2.41
C GLU A 80 -2.94 14.63 -1.11
N ILE A 81 -2.84 13.64 -0.23
CA ILE A 81 -3.51 13.63 1.07
C ILE A 81 -2.50 13.38 2.19
N SER A 82 -2.89 13.61 3.44
CA SER A 82 -2.02 13.30 4.57
C SER A 82 -1.86 11.78 4.73
N TRP A 83 -0.73 11.36 5.32
CA TRP A 83 -0.57 9.96 5.74
C TRP A 83 -1.67 9.51 6.71
N ASP A 84 -2.13 10.40 7.58
CA ASP A 84 -3.21 10.11 8.52
C ASP A 84 -4.51 9.77 7.79
N ASP A 85 -4.91 10.59 6.81
CA ASP A 85 -6.10 10.34 5.98
C ASP A 85 -6.01 9.05 5.16
N TRP A 86 -4.81 8.79 4.62
CA TRP A 86 -4.52 7.59 3.86
C TRP A 86 -4.66 6.33 4.72
N PHE A 87 -4.00 6.32 5.89
CA PHE A 87 -4.03 5.18 6.81
C PHE A 87 -5.39 4.99 7.47
N ARG A 88 -6.08 6.08 7.84
CA ARG A 88 -7.46 6.02 8.31
C ARG A 88 -8.34 5.26 7.32
N THR A 89 -8.32 5.66 6.05
CA THR A 89 -9.08 4.97 5.00
C THR A 89 -8.61 3.52 4.81
N PHE A 90 -7.30 3.28 4.85
CA PHE A 90 -6.72 1.95 4.71
C PHE A 90 -7.21 0.98 5.80
N ASP A 91 -7.18 1.43 7.06
CA ASP A 91 -7.58 0.64 8.23
C ASP A 91 -9.08 0.45 8.35
N GLU A 92 -9.87 1.51 8.17
CA GLU A 92 -11.33 1.45 8.22
C GLU A 92 -11.88 0.47 7.18
N ARG A 93 -11.22 0.35 6.03
CA ARG A 93 -11.62 -0.55 4.95
C ARG A 93 -11.01 -1.95 5.06
N GLY A 94 -10.21 -2.23 6.08
CA GLY A 94 -9.63 -3.56 6.26
C GLY A 94 -8.65 -3.97 5.15
N LEU A 95 -8.06 -3.03 4.41
CA LEU A 95 -7.24 -3.32 3.24
C LEU A 95 -5.92 -4.05 3.55
N ASN A 96 -5.41 -4.87 2.64
CA ASN A 96 -4.04 -5.36 2.66
C ASN A 96 -3.22 -4.57 1.63
N PHE A 97 -1.95 -4.27 1.97
CA PHE A 97 -1.01 -3.66 1.06
C PHE A 97 -0.12 -4.74 0.44
N ILE A 98 -0.36 -5.04 -0.84
CA ILE A 98 0.43 -6.00 -1.61
C ILE A 98 1.39 -5.21 -2.48
N TYR A 99 2.68 -5.54 -2.43
CA TYR A 99 3.72 -4.77 -3.13
C TYR A 99 4.90 -5.63 -3.56
N GLN A 100 5.83 -5.03 -4.29
CA GLN A 100 7.15 -5.62 -4.59
C GLN A 100 8.22 -4.58 -4.25
N GLU A 101 9.33 -5.00 -3.64
CA GLU A 101 10.46 -4.09 -3.44
C GLU A 101 11.23 -3.93 -4.75
N HIS A 102 11.67 -5.05 -5.33
CA HIS A 102 12.36 -5.07 -6.61
C HIS A 102 11.63 -5.94 -7.64
N ARG A 103 11.88 -5.65 -8.91
CA ARG A 103 11.50 -6.50 -10.05
C ARG A 103 12.45 -7.69 -10.13
N LYS A 104 12.12 -8.70 -10.94
CA LYS A 104 12.98 -9.89 -11.16
C LYS A 104 14.41 -9.58 -11.60
N ASP A 105 14.63 -8.41 -12.21
CA ASP A 105 15.93 -7.92 -12.68
C ASP A 105 16.72 -7.16 -11.59
N GLY A 106 16.19 -7.05 -10.37
CA GLY A 106 16.81 -6.33 -9.25
C GLY A 106 16.53 -4.82 -9.23
N ASN A 107 15.89 -4.27 -10.28
CA ASN A 107 15.49 -2.87 -10.33
C ASN A 107 14.31 -2.56 -9.37
N GLN A 108 14.32 -1.38 -8.74
CA GLN A 108 13.25 -0.92 -7.85
C GLN A 108 11.87 -0.98 -8.53
N SER A 109 10.88 -1.52 -7.82
CA SER A 109 9.51 -1.67 -8.30
C SER A 109 8.57 -0.64 -7.68
N ASN A 110 7.73 0.02 -8.50
CA ASN A 110 6.63 0.87 -8.04
C ASN A 110 5.30 0.10 -7.97
N PHE A 111 5.34 -1.23 -8.08
CA PHE A 111 4.14 -2.05 -8.06
C PHE A 111 3.56 -2.11 -6.65
N PHE A 112 2.29 -1.73 -6.53
CA PHE A 112 1.47 -2.02 -5.36
C PHE A 112 0.01 -2.26 -5.76
N ARG A 113 -0.72 -2.92 -4.88
CA ARG A 113 -2.15 -3.14 -4.93
C ARG A 113 -2.72 -3.06 -3.52
N LEU A 114 -3.92 -2.51 -3.42
CA LEU A 114 -4.74 -2.55 -2.22
C LEU A 114 -5.85 -3.57 -2.44
N GLU A 115 -5.94 -4.55 -1.56
CA GLU A 115 -6.97 -5.58 -1.61
C GLU A 115 -7.85 -5.47 -0.37
N ASN A 116 -9.16 -5.67 -0.51
CA ASN A 116 -10.04 -5.87 0.64
C ASN A 116 -10.42 -7.36 0.70
N PRO A 117 -9.93 -8.12 1.68
CA PRO A 117 -10.24 -9.55 1.81
C PRO A 117 -11.70 -9.81 2.23
N ASP A 118 -12.38 -8.80 2.77
CA ASP A 118 -13.80 -8.87 3.17
C ASP A 118 -14.74 -8.43 2.02
N ARG A 119 -14.20 -8.06 0.85
CA ARG A 119 -15.02 -7.66 -0.30
C ARG A 119 -15.50 -8.91 -1.03
N GLU A 120 -16.73 -9.32 -0.73
CA GLU A 120 -17.51 -10.15 -1.65
C GLU A 120 -17.60 -9.40 -2.99
N ASP A 121 -17.15 -10.01 -4.08
CA ASP A 121 -17.31 -9.48 -5.44
C ASP A 121 -18.77 -9.03 -5.62
N ALA A 122 -18.96 -7.72 -5.83
CA ALA A 122 -20.26 -7.12 -6.11
C ALA A 122 -20.69 -7.40 -7.55
#